data_AF-A0A7C2BS96-F1
#
_entry.id   AF-A0A7C2BS96-F1
#
_cell.length_a   1.000
_cell.length_b   1.000
_cell.length_c   1.000
_cell.angle_alpha   90.00
_cell.angle_beta   90.00
_cell.angle_gamma   90.00
#
_symmetry.space_group_name_H-M   'P 1'
#
loop_
_entity.id
_entity.type
_entity.pdbx_description
1 polymer ?
#
loop_
_entity_poly.entity_id
_entity_poly.type
_entity_poly.pdbx_seq_one_letter_code
_entity_poly.pdbx_strand_id
1 'polypeptide(L)'
;MDSLNKINPKSDVPAKEAFCMVLRQSGYERVEITASPADITAFSEGQRYYFEIKSTSKKDIYFGAATLTEWEAAIKYPDTYSFVVARIKDGRWEFINYTPDEFMEYSTIPPFKVYFNIPVDNGKAKPPSARNHQRKRRAVMLTKERIDQMIKLFRMFKSQG
;
A
#
# COMPACT_ATOMS: atom_id res chain seq x y z
N MET A 1 -25.41 -24.39 12.07
CA MET A 1 -25.80 -22.99 12.30
C MET A 1 -24.57 -22.14 12.16
N ASP A 2 -24.69 -21.12 11.32
CA ASP A 2 -23.61 -20.51 10.57
C ASP A 2 -22.54 -19.83 11.41
N SER A 3 -21.29 -20.19 11.12
CA SER A 3 -20.12 -19.38 11.43
C SER A 3 -20.16 -18.16 10.52
N LEU A 4 -20.93 -17.14 10.92
CA LEU A 4 -20.88 -15.81 10.31
C LEU A 4 -19.43 -15.32 10.35
N ASN A 5 -18.78 -15.40 9.19
CA ASN A 5 -17.52 -14.75 8.90
C ASN A 5 -17.65 -13.30 9.38
N LYS A 6 -17.01 -12.97 10.50
CA LYS A 6 -16.78 -11.59 10.90
C LYS A 6 -15.94 -10.96 9.79
N ILE A 7 -16.59 -10.25 8.87
CA ILE A 7 -15.91 -9.41 7.89
C ILE A 7 -15.03 -8.46 8.70
N ASN A 8 -13.72 -8.62 8.59
CA ASN A 8 -12.78 -7.73 9.24
C ASN A 8 -12.94 -6.35 8.57
N PRO A 9 -13.42 -5.31 9.27
CA PRO A 9 -13.69 -4.00 8.67
C PRO A 9 -12.42 -3.28 8.19
N LYS A 10 -11.22 -3.83 8.47
CA LYS A 10 -9.92 -3.38 7.95
C LYS A 10 -9.40 -4.20 6.77
N SER A 11 -10.16 -5.19 6.30
CA SER A 11 -9.75 -5.97 5.14
C SER A 11 -10.07 -5.17 3.87
N ASP A 12 -9.03 -4.95 3.08
CA ASP A 12 -9.08 -4.42 1.73
C ASP A 12 -9.62 -5.45 0.70
N VAL A 13 -9.80 -6.71 1.11
CA VAL A 13 -10.27 -7.81 0.25
C VAL A 13 -11.60 -7.50 -0.45
N PRO A 14 -12.66 -7.02 0.23
CA PRO A 14 -13.93 -6.72 -0.46
C PRO A 14 -13.80 -5.63 -1.53
N ALA A 15 -12.92 -4.64 -1.30
CA ALA A 15 -12.65 -3.60 -2.28
C ALA A 15 -11.91 -4.17 -3.51
N LYS A 16 -10.93 -5.06 -3.27
CA LYS A 16 -10.18 -5.74 -4.34
C LYS A 16 -11.09 -6.62 -5.19
N GLU A 17 -11.92 -7.44 -4.56
CA GLU A 17 -12.88 -8.31 -5.25
C GLU A 17 -13.87 -7.52 -6.10
N ALA A 18 -14.42 -6.43 -5.53
CA ALA A 18 -15.32 -5.54 -6.24
C ALA A 18 -14.64 -4.87 -7.45
N PHE A 19 -13.40 -4.43 -7.30
CA PHE A 19 -12.66 -3.83 -8.41
C PHE A 19 -12.31 -4.85 -9.49
N CYS A 20 -11.98 -6.11 -9.13
CA CYS A 20 -11.79 -7.17 -10.11
C CYS A 20 -13.04 -7.40 -10.98
N MET A 21 -14.25 -7.27 -10.43
CA MET A 21 -15.48 -7.37 -11.22
C MET A 21 -15.60 -6.20 -12.21
N VAL A 22 -15.28 -4.97 -11.77
CA VAL A 22 -15.27 -3.78 -12.63
C VAL A 22 -14.31 -3.99 -13.80
N LEU A 23 -13.06 -4.41 -13.54
CA LEU A 23 -12.07 -4.67 -14.58
C LEU A 23 -12.56 -5.69 -15.62
N ARG A 24 -13.13 -6.81 -15.17
CA ARG A 24 -13.68 -7.84 -16.08
C ARG A 24 -14.83 -7.28 -16.93
N GLN A 25 -15.71 -6.48 -16.35
CA GLN A 25 -16.80 -5.83 -17.10
C GLN A 25 -16.29 -4.79 -18.10
N SER A 26 -15.16 -4.16 -17.81
CA SER A 26 -14.46 -3.23 -18.71
C SER A 26 -13.60 -3.93 -19.78
N GLY A 27 -13.66 -5.27 -19.89
CA GLY A 27 -12.97 -6.01 -20.93
C GLY A 27 -11.55 -6.45 -20.60
N TYR A 28 -11.09 -6.24 -19.35
CA TYR A 28 -9.81 -6.80 -18.92
C TYR A 28 -9.90 -8.32 -18.76
N GLU A 29 -8.86 -9.00 -19.21
CA GLU A 29 -8.65 -10.43 -19.08
C GLU A 29 -7.67 -10.75 -17.94
N ARG A 30 -7.65 -12.01 -17.49
CA ARG A 30 -6.69 -12.52 -16.49
C ARG A 30 -6.57 -11.62 -15.24
N VAL A 31 -7.73 -11.17 -14.75
CA VAL A 31 -7.83 -10.29 -13.58
C VAL A 31 -7.63 -11.10 -12.30
N GLU A 32 -6.53 -10.83 -11.60
CA GLU A 32 -6.04 -11.58 -10.44
C GLU A 32 -5.68 -10.65 -9.28
N ILE A 33 -6.07 -11.01 -8.06
CA ILE A 33 -5.57 -10.37 -6.84
C ILE A 33 -4.17 -10.94 -6.57
N THR A 34 -3.17 -10.07 -6.47
CA THR A 34 -1.77 -10.41 -6.28
C THR A 34 -1.21 -9.78 -5.00
N ALA A 35 0.03 -10.15 -4.64
CA ALA A 35 0.73 -9.59 -3.48
C ALA A 35 1.86 -8.60 -3.84
N SER A 36 2.29 -8.61 -5.10
CA SER A 36 3.38 -7.79 -5.65
C SER A 36 3.33 -7.94 -7.18
N PRO A 37 3.60 -6.88 -7.96
CA PRO A 37 4.02 -5.54 -7.54
C PRO A 37 2.86 -4.59 -7.15
N ALA A 38 1.61 -5.06 -7.25
CA ALA A 38 0.42 -4.34 -6.83
C ALA A 38 -0.61 -5.31 -6.24
N ASP A 39 -1.71 -4.78 -5.72
CA ASP A 39 -2.83 -5.56 -5.20
C ASP A 39 -3.57 -6.38 -6.27
N ILE A 40 -3.67 -5.88 -7.49
CA ILE A 40 -4.35 -6.54 -8.60
C ILE A 40 -3.51 -6.41 -9.86
N THR A 41 -3.46 -7.50 -10.64
CA THR A 41 -2.96 -7.47 -12.02
C THR A 41 -4.05 -7.86 -13.00
N ALA A 42 -4.05 -7.24 -14.17
CA ALA A 42 -4.95 -7.59 -15.26
C ALA A 42 -4.24 -7.45 -16.61
N PHE A 43 -4.85 -8.00 -17.66
CA PHE A 43 -4.39 -7.86 -19.03
C PHE A 43 -5.45 -7.18 -19.89
N SER A 44 -5.03 -6.29 -20.78
CA SER A 44 -5.87 -5.75 -21.83
C SER A 44 -5.00 -5.47 -23.05
N GLU A 45 -5.48 -5.84 -24.24
CA GLU A 45 -4.76 -5.63 -25.51
C GLU A 45 -3.32 -6.16 -25.51
N GLY A 46 -3.08 -7.29 -24.86
CA GLY A 46 -1.75 -7.90 -24.74
C GLY A 46 -0.81 -7.24 -23.72
N GLN A 47 -1.21 -6.13 -23.09
CA GLN A 47 -0.45 -5.41 -22.08
C GLN A 47 -0.91 -5.78 -20.67
N ARG A 48 0.04 -5.88 -19.74
CA ARG A 48 -0.25 -6.08 -18.31
C ARG A 48 -0.42 -4.73 -17.61
N TYR A 49 -1.46 -4.64 -16.78
CA TYR A 49 -1.80 -3.52 -15.93
C TYR A 49 -1.75 -3.90 -14.45
N TYR A 50 -1.45 -2.93 -13.60
CA TYR A 50 -1.24 -3.06 -12.17
C TYR A 50 -2.10 -2.05 -11.43
N PHE A 51 -2.82 -2.50 -10.40
CA PHE A 51 -3.73 -1.65 -9.64
C PHE A 51 -3.50 -1.81 -8.15
N GLU A 52 -3.25 -0.69 -7.48
CA GLU A 52 -3.01 -0.61 -6.03
C GLU A 52 -4.24 -0.02 -5.35
N ILE A 53 -4.89 -0.77 -4.46
CA ILE A 53 -6.19 -0.39 -3.91
C ILE A 53 -6.01 0.38 -2.60
N LYS A 54 -6.55 1.59 -2.55
CA LYS A 54 -6.62 2.42 -1.35
C LYS A 54 -8.08 2.56 -0.91
N SER A 55 -8.52 1.67 -0.01
CA SER A 55 -9.89 1.67 0.50
C SER A 55 -10.11 2.72 1.60
N THR A 56 -11.24 3.41 1.55
CA THR A 56 -11.61 4.44 2.53
C THR A 56 -13.12 4.50 2.77
N SER A 57 -13.50 4.86 4.00
CA SER A 57 -14.88 5.23 4.36
C SER A 57 -15.10 6.74 4.42
N LYS A 58 -14.07 7.54 4.11
CA LYS A 58 -14.15 9.01 4.09
C LYS A 58 -14.90 9.49 2.84
N LYS A 59 -15.69 10.56 3.01
CA LYS A 59 -16.52 11.13 1.94
C LYS A 59 -15.78 12.18 1.11
N ASP A 60 -15.01 13.04 1.79
CA ASP A 60 -14.45 14.25 1.18
C ASP A 60 -12.94 14.10 0.91
N ILE A 61 -12.12 14.16 1.96
CA ILE A 61 -10.67 14.02 1.86
C ILE A 61 -10.24 12.71 2.51
N TYR A 62 -9.53 11.90 1.74
CA TYR A 62 -8.90 10.68 2.22
C TYR A 62 -7.42 10.95 2.52
N PHE A 63 -7.04 10.82 3.79
CA PHE A 63 -5.64 10.76 4.19
C PHE A 63 -5.20 9.29 4.25
N GLY A 64 -4.21 8.94 3.43
CA GLY A 64 -3.62 7.61 3.37
C GLY A 64 -2.11 7.67 3.21
N ALA A 65 -1.49 6.50 3.12
CA ALA A 65 -0.09 6.38 2.77
C ALA A 65 0.07 5.29 1.70
N ALA A 66 0.95 5.55 0.74
CA ALA A 66 1.49 4.53 -0.13
C ALA A 66 2.92 4.20 0.31
N THR A 67 3.27 2.91 0.34
CA THR A 67 4.62 2.50 0.75
C THR A 67 5.63 2.79 -0.36
N LEU A 68 6.91 2.86 0.00
CA LEU A 68 7.97 3.07 -1.00
C LEU A 68 8.03 1.94 -2.04
N THR A 69 7.66 0.71 -1.67
CA THR A 69 7.59 -0.42 -2.58
C THR A 69 6.45 -0.27 -3.61
N GLU A 70 5.33 0.32 -3.21
CA GLU A 70 4.24 0.65 -4.15
C GLU A 70 4.68 1.75 -5.12
N TRP A 71 5.35 2.79 -4.61
CA TRP A 71 5.92 3.84 -5.47
C TRP A 71 7.03 3.32 -6.40
N GLU A 72 7.87 2.39 -5.95
CA GLU A 72 8.88 1.73 -6.80
C GLU A 72 8.21 1.01 -7.98
N ALA A 73 7.09 0.31 -7.72
CA ALA A 73 6.31 -0.32 -8.78
C ALA A 73 5.66 0.71 -9.71
N ALA A 74 5.07 1.78 -9.16
CA ALA A 74 4.44 2.85 -9.93
C ALA A 74 5.42 3.54 -10.88
N ILE A 75 6.63 3.88 -10.41
CA ILE A 75 7.69 4.49 -11.22
C ILE A 75 8.25 3.51 -12.26
N LYS A 76 8.26 2.21 -11.97
CA LYS A 76 8.71 1.19 -12.93
C LYS A 76 7.73 0.96 -14.08
N TYR A 77 6.42 1.16 -13.84
CA TYR A 77 5.36 0.87 -14.79
C TYR A 77 4.40 2.07 -14.96
N PRO A 78 4.89 3.29 -15.28
CA PRO A 78 4.10 4.52 -15.15
C PRO A 78 2.83 4.53 -16.01
N ASP A 79 2.89 3.95 -17.21
CA ASP A 79 1.77 3.94 -18.17
C ASP A 79 0.72 2.85 -17.87
N THR A 80 1.03 1.91 -16.97
CA THR A 80 0.20 0.71 -16.72
C THR A 80 -0.04 0.44 -15.24
N TYR A 81 0.40 1.33 -14.36
CA TYR A 81 0.16 1.28 -12.93
C TYR A 81 -0.86 2.34 -12.55
N SER A 82 -1.82 2.00 -11.68
CA SER A 82 -2.77 2.96 -11.15
C SER A 82 -2.96 2.80 -9.65
N PHE A 83 -3.02 3.93 -8.95
CA PHE A 83 -3.56 3.99 -7.61
C PHE A 83 -5.08 4.13 -7.70
N VAL A 84 -5.80 3.23 -7.04
CA VAL A 84 -7.27 3.16 -7.12
C VAL A 84 -7.85 3.46 -5.76
N VAL A 85 -8.49 4.62 -5.61
CA VAL A 85 -9.22 4.98 -4.40
C VAL A 85 -10.59 4.32 -4.45
N ALA A 86 -10.85 3.42 -3.50
CA ALA A 86 -12.10 2.68 -3.39
C ALA A 86 -12.91 3.18 -2.20
N ARG A 87 -14.17 3.59 -2.43
CA ARG A 87 -15.08 4.01 -1.37
C ARG A 87 -16.47 3.43 -1.55
N ILE A 88 -17.22 3.32 -0.46
CA ILE A 88 -18.65 2.99 -0.51
C ILE A 88 -19.46 4.28 -0.46
N LYS A 89 -20.30 4.50 -1.47
CA LYS A 89 -21.26 5.59 -1.54
C LYS A 89 -22.63 5.02 -1.88
N ASP A 90 -23.65 5.35 -1.09
CA ASP A 90 -25.03 4.89 -1.26
C ASP A 90 -25.15 3.36 -1.43
N GLY A 91 -24.35 2.62 -0.65
CA GLY A 91 -24.34 1.15 -0.66
C GLY A 91 -23.62 0.52 -1.87
N ARG A 92 -22.96 1.31 -2.71
CA ARG A 92 -22.23 0.84 -3.89
C ARG A 92 -20.76 1.22 -3.81
N TRP A 93 -19.90 0.39 -4.40
CA TRP A 93 -18.49 0.72 -4.58
C TRP A 93 -18.34 1.77 -5.68
N GLU A 94 -17.60 2.83 -5.38
CA GLU A 94 -17.06 3.78 -6.34
C GLU A 94 -15.54 3.64 -6.34
N PHE A 95 -14.96 3.71 -7.54
CA PHE A 95 -13.52 3.62 -7.77
C PHE A 95 -13.06 4.84 -8.55
N ILE A 96 -11.97 5.45 -8.10
CA ILE A 96 -11.33 6.57 -8.78
C ILE A 96 -9.89 6.15 -9.05
N ASN A 97 -9.52 6.11 -10.33
CA ASN A 97 -8.19 5.75 -10.76
C ASN A 97 -7.33 7.01 -10.86
N TYR A 98 -6.10 6.91 -10.40
CA TYR A 98 -5.06 7.91 -10.58
C TYR A 98 -3.85 7.25 -11.21
N THR A 99 -3.32 7.86 -12.27
CA THR A 99 -1.97 7.60 -12.75
C THR A 99 -0.94 7.96 -11.66
N PRO A 100 0.31 7.48 -11.75
CA PRO A 100 1.34 7.85 -10.80
C PRO A 100 1.57 9.37 -10.74
N ASP A 101 1.50 10.06 -11.88
CA ASP A 101 1.68 11.51 -11.97
C ASP A 101 0.54 12.26 -11.28
N GLU A 102 -0.72 11.93 -11.58
CA GLU A 102 -1.89 12.52 -10.91
C GLU A 102 -1.85 12.25 -9.40
N PHE A 103 -1.47 11.04 -8.98
CA PHE A 103 -1.38 10.71 -7.56
C PHE A 103 -0.24 11.47 -6.86
N MET A 104 0.82 11.81 -7.60
CA MET A 104 1.95 12.58 -7.09
C MET A 104 1.56 14.00 -6.72
N GLU A 105 0.64 14.63 -7.47
CA GLU A 105 0.14 15.98 -7.18
C GLU A 105 -0.51 16.12 -5.79
N TYR A 106 -1.09 15.03 -5.27
CA TYR A 106 -1.72 14.99 -3.95
C TYR A 106 -0.80 14.41 -2.85
N SER A 107 0.42 14.03 -3.22
CA SER A 107 1.32 13.28 -2.34
C SER A 107 2.38 14.17 -1.70
N THR A 108 2.76 13.83 -0.47
CA THR A 108 3.89 14.44 0.23
C THR A 108 4.75 13.36 0.88
N ILE A 109 6.05 13.62 1.01
CA ILE A 109 6.97 12.75 1.75
C ILE A 109 7.07 13.28 3.20
N PRO A 110 6.42 12.64 4.20
CA PRO A 110 6.55 13.04 5.59
C PRO A 110 7.93 12.65 6.14
N PRO A 111 8.30 13.12 7.35
CA PRO A 111 9.45 12.56 8.05
C PRO A 111 9.35 11.03 8.17
N PHE A 112 10.48 10.36 8.02
CA PHE A 112 10.54 8.89 8.10
C PHE A 112 10.16 8.40 9.51
N LYS A 113 9.30 7.39 9.57
CA LYS A 113 8.89 6.74 10.82
C LYS A 113 9.81 5.55 11.13
N VAL A 114 10.31 5.49 12.37
CA VAL A 114 11.08 4.35 12.88
C VAL A 114 10.21 3.62 13.91
N TYR A 115 9.83 2.39 13.60
CA TYR A 115 8.98 1.57 14.47
C TYR A 115 9.83 0.80 15.49
N PHE A 116 9.35 0.73 16.74
CA PHE A 116 9.94 -0.07 17.80
C PHE A 116 8.89 -0.99 18.44
N ASN A 117 9.32 -2.11 18.99
CA ASN A 117 8.49 -3.00 19.80
C ASN A 117 9.26 -3.30 21.07
N ILE A 118 8.89 -2.67 22.18
CA ILE A 118 9.58 -2.79 23.47
C ILE A 118 8.64 -3.53 24.44
N PRO A 119 9.10 -4.61 25.10
CA PRO A 119 8.30 -5.27 26.12
C PRO A 119 8.12 -4.36 27.34
N VAL A 120 6.88 -4.21 27.81
CA VAL A 120 6.53 -3.34 28.95
C VAL A 120 6.57 -4.11 30.27
N ASP A 121 6.12 -5.38 30.27
CA ASP A 121 5.89 -6.15 31.50
C ASP A 121 7.06 -7.06 31.93
N ASN A 122 8.05 -7.27 31.06
CA ASN A 122 9.20 -8.17 31.33
C ASN A 122 10.52 -7.41 31.55
N GLY A 123 10.46 -6.15 31.97
CA GLY A 123 11.64 -5.28 32.08
C GLY A 123 12.37 -5.12 30.75
N LYS A 124 13.68 -4.81 30.79
CA LYS A 124 14.54 -4.74 29.60
C LYS A 124 14.86 -6.14 29.05
N ALA A 125 13.84 -6.92 28.71
CA ALA A 125 14.04 -8.22 28.10
C ALA A 125 14.88 -8.07 26.81
N LYS A 126 15.76 -9.05 26.55
CA LYS A 126 16.64 -9.01 25.39
C LYS A 126 15.80 -8.87 24.12
N PRO A 127 16.25 -8.06 23.14
CA PRO A 127 15.56 -7.96 21.86
C PRO A 127 15.39 -9.35 21.25
N PRO A 128 14.28 -9.61 20.52
CA PRO A 128 14.06 -10.89 19.88
C PRO A 128 15.30 -11.29 19.07
N SER A 129 15.77 -12.53 19.25
CA SER A 129 16.93 -13.01 18.51
C SER A 129 16.70 -12.87 17.00
N ALA A 130 17.78 -12.65 16.24
CA ALA A 130 17.72 -12.48 14.78
C ALA A 130 16.95 -13.61 14.06
N ARG A 131 16.88 -14.82 14.64
CA ARG A 131 16.09 -15.96 14.15
C ARG A 131 14.57 -15.74 14.23
N ASN A 132 14.04 -15.03 15.23
CA ASN A 132 12.62 -14.67 15.31
C ASN A 132 12.25 -13.51 14.38
N HIS A 133 13.22 -12.68 13.97
CA HIS A 133 13.04 -11.65 12.95
C HIS A 133 13.06 -12.19 11.52
N GLN A 134 13.64 -13.37 11.30
CA GLN A 134 13.68 -14.02 9.99
C GLN A 134 12.29 -14.38 9.44
N ARG A 135 11.25 -14.46 10.31
CA ARG A 135 9.84 -14.62 9.91
C ARG A 135 9.16 -13.31 9.45
N LYS A 136 9.80 -12.14 9.59
CA LYS A 136 9.30 -10.82 9.14
C LYS A 136 10.24 -10.22 8.08
N ARG A 137 10.30 -10.85 6.91
CA ARG A 137 11.24 -10.58 5.79
C ARG A 137 11.16 -9.19 5.11
N ARG A 138 10.45 -8.19 5.64
CA ARG A 138 10.24 -6.89 4.95
C ARG A 138 10.82 -5.68 5.67
N ALA A 139 11.05 -5.73 6.98
CA ALA A 139 11.57 -4.59 7.73
C ALA A 139 13.10 -4.61 7.78
N VAL A 140 13.72 -3.44 7.57
CA VAL A 140 15.16 -3.26 7.71
C VAL A 140 15.50 -2.97 9.17
N MET A 141 16.46 -3.70 9.74
CA MET A 141 16.92 -3.48 11.11
C MET A 141 17.49 -2.08 11.28
N LEU A 142 17.15 -1.42 12.39
CA LEU A 142 17.72 -0.11 12.70
C LEU A 142 19.20 -0.23 13.07
N THR A 143 20.05 0.61 12.48
CA THR A 143 21.43 0.85 12.93
C THR A 143 21.70 2.36 12.94
N LYS A 144 22.77 2.79 13.61
CA LYS A 144 23.15 4.20 13.63
C LYS A 144 23.44 4.71 12.22
N GLU A 145 24.16 3.92 11.42
CA GLU A 145 24.52 4.25 10.05
C GLU A 145 23.29 4.45 9.17
N ARG A 146 22.27 3.59 9.32
CA ARG A 146 21.00 3.70 8.59
C ARG A 146 20.21 4.95 9.00
N ILE A 147 20.19 5.28 10.29
CA ILE A 147 19.58 6.54 10.76
C ILE A 147 20.31 7.75 10.17
N ASP A 148 21.64 7.75 10.19
CA ASP A 148 22.44 8.85 9.64
C ASP A 148 22.18 9.05 8.14
N GLN A 149 22.03 7.95 7.39
CA GLN A 149 21.63 7.99 5.97
C GLN A 149 20.22 8.57 5.78
N MET A 150 19.25 8.13 6.58
CA MET A 150 17.88 8.63 6.51
C MET A 150 17.78 10.12 6.86
N ILE A 151 18.55 10.59 7.86
CA ILE A 151 18.62 12.01 8.23
C ILE A 151 19.21 12.83 7.08
N LYS A 152 20.30 12.38 6.47
CA LYS A 152 20.92 13.07 5.32
C LYS A 152 19.92 13.18 4.16
N LEU A 153 19.25 12.09 3.80
CA LEU A 153 18.25 12.07 2.73
C LEU A 153 17.09 13.04 3.00
N PHE A 154 16.53 13.03 4.21
CA PHE A 154 15.41 13.91 4.54
C PHE A 154 15.81 15.40 4.52
N ARG A 155 17.04 15.72 4.97
CA ARG A 155 17.58 17.09 4.87
C ARG A 155 17.75 17.53 3.41
N MET A 156 18.21 16.65 2.54
CA MET A 156 18.32 16.94 1.10
C MET A 156 16.95 17.31 0.51
N PHE A 157 15.90 16.53 0.80
CA PHE A 157 14.54 16.85 0.32
C PHE A 157 14.04 18.20 0.83
N LYS A 158 14.34 18.56 2.09
CA LYS A 158 13.93 19.85 2.66
C LYS A 158 14.71 21.05 2.13
N SER A 159 15.92 20.85 1.60
CA SER A 159 16.74 21.93 1.02
C SER A 159 16.42 22.23 -0.45
N GLN A 160 15.63 21.38 -1.11
CA GLN A 160 15.29 21.48 -2.53
C GLN A 160 13.87 22.02 -2.79
N GLY A 161 13.09 22.28 -1.74
CA GLY A 161 11.76 22.91 -1.83
C GLY A 161 11.73 24.20 -1.05
#